data_AF-A0AAV0JSE9-F1
#
_entry.id   AF-A0AAV0JSE9-F1
#
_cell.length_a   1.000
_cell.length_b   1.000
_cell.length_c   1.000
_cell.angle_alpha   90.00
_cell.angle_beta   90.00
_cell.angle_gamma   90.00
#
_symmetry.space_group_name_H-M   'P 1'
#
loop_
_entity.id
_entity.type
_entity.pdbx_description
1 polymer ?
#
loop_
_entity_poly.entity_id
_entity_poly.type
_entity_poly.pdbx_seq_one_letter_code
_entity_poly.pdbx_strand_id
1 'polypeptide(L)'
;LTCRVHHSPLEYVSFGKPNPFVFKNAESVLNQFQPADEHGGFKECGPVAHPFETLYMIGDNPFVDVKGAREVCHASFFQLLYFSNQAGQPWFSILTRTGVFRGEHNHAEFPADLVVDTVEDAVDYILRKESRS
;
A
#
# COMPACT_ATOMS: atom_id res chain seq x y z
N LEU A 1 22.39 37.91 9.01
CA LEU A 1 21.12 37.15 8.99
C LEU A 1 21.10 36.27 10.24
N THR A 2 20.34 36.64 11.27
CA THR A 2 20.16 35.81 12.48
C THR A 2 18.87 35.00 12.32
N CYS A 3 18.99 33.69 12.14
CA CYS A 3 17.84 32.79 12.12
C CYS A 3 17.21 32.77 13.54
N ARG A 4 15.98 33.25 13.68
CA ARG A 4 15.22 33.13 14.95
C ARG A 4 14.56 31.76 14.97
N VAL A 5 15.05 30.87 15.83
CA VAL A 5 14.42 29.58 16.09
C VAL A 5 13.29 29.79 17.09
N HIS A 6 12.06 29.44 16.70
CA HIS A 6 10.89 29.51 17.58
C HIS A 6 10.91 28.32 18.54
N HIS A 7 10.57 28.54 19.82
CA HIS A 7 10.61 27.49 20.85
C HIS A 7 9.41 26.54 20.82
N SER A 8 8.35 26.89 20.10
CA SER A 8 7.18 26.04 19.88
C SER A 8 7.35 25.24 18.59
N PRO A 9 7.01 23.93 18.57
CA PRO A 9 6.91 23.18 17.33
C PRO A 9 5.96 23.87 16.34
N LEU A 10 6.28 23.77 15.04
CA LEU A 10 5.38 24.24 14.00
C LEU A 10 4.14 23.33 13.99
N GLU A 11 2.96 23.92 14.04
CA GLU A 11 1.71 23.22 13.76
C GLU A 11 1.54 23.13 12.24
N TYR A 12 1.46 21.90 11.71
CA TYR A 12 1.26 21.66 10.29
C TYR A 12 0.45 20.38 10.07
N VAL A 13 -0.20 20.31 8.92
CA VAL A 13 -0.79 19.08 8.38
C VAL A 13 0.11 18.63 7.23
N SER A 14 0.53 17.37 7.25
CA SER A 14 1.29 16.78 6.15
C SER A 14 0.44 15.76 5.39
N PHE A 15 0.59 15.80 4.06
CA PHE A 15 0.00 14.84 3.14
C PHE A 15 1.13 14.09 2.46
N GLY A 16 0.99 12.77 2.36
CA GLY A 16 2.03 11.89 1.84
C GLY A 16 2.11 10.59 2.63
N LYS A 17 2.77 9.61 2.05
CA LYS A 17 3.16 8.39 2.76
C LYS A 17 4.01 8.76 4.00
N PRO A 18 3.95 8.03 5.12
CA PRO A 18 3.21 6.79 5.32
C PRO A 18 1.72 6.95 5.69
N ASN A 19 1.14 8.17 5.63
CA ASN A 19 -0.24 8.40 6.09
C ASN A 19 -1.24 7.46 5.37
N PRO A 20 -2.02 6.64 6.11
CA PRO A 20 -2.96 5.67 5.53
C PRO A 20 -4.00 6.28 4.57
N PHE A 21 -4.35 7.56 4.73
CA PHE A 21 -5.26 8.25 3.82
C PHE A 21 -4.76 8.25 2.37
N VAL A 22 -3.44 8.34 2.17
CA VAL A 22 -2.86 8.36 0.82
C VAL A 22 -3.05 7.01 0.12
N PHE A 23 -2.90 5.91 0.84
CA PHE A 23 -3.08 4.56 0.32
C PHE A 23 -4.55 4.25 0.06
N LYS A 24 -5.47 4.63 0.96
CA LYS A 24 -6.92 4.52 0.74
C LYS A 24 -7.38 5.32 -0.47
N ASN A 25 -6.80 6.50 -0.66
CA ASN A 25 -7.06 7.31 -1.85
C ASN A 25 -6.52 6.63 -3.11
N ALA A 26 -5.30 6.05 -3.07
CA ALA A 26 -4.75 5.30 -4.19
C ALA A 26 -5.62 4.09 -4.57
N GLU A 27 -6.07 3.31 -3.60
CA GLU A 27 -7.04 2.22 -3.81
C GLU A 27 -8.33 2.73 -4.47
N SER A 28 -8.89 3.84 -3.96
CA SER A 28 -10.12 4.45 -4.51
C SER A 28 -9.94 4.91 -5.97
N VAL A 29 -8.77 5.45 -6.31
CA VAL A 29 -8.43 5.86 -7.68
C VAL A 29 -8.27 4.63 -8.59
N LEU A 30 -7.55 3.59 -8.13
CA LEU A 30 -7.37 2.36 -8.90
C LEU A 30 -8.70 1.66 -9.19
N ASN A 31 -9.63 1.68 -8.23
CA ASN A 31 -10.97 1.11 -8.39
C ASN A 31 -11.78 1.79 -9.51
N GLN A 32 -11.48 3.04 -9.87
CA GLN A 32 -12.16 3.76 -10.96
C GLN A 32 -11.70 3.33 -12.35
N PHE A 33 -10.52 2.72 -12.48
CA PHE A 33 -9.95 2.29 -13.76
C PHE A 33 -10.35 0.88 -14.18
N GLN A 34 -11.36 0.29 -13.54
CA GLN A 34 -11.90 -1.00 -13.99
C GLN A 34 -12.48 -0.85 -15.40
N PRO A 35 -12.20 -1.80 -16.31
CA PRO A 35 -13.01 -1.95 -17.50
C PRO A 35 -14.46 -2.10 -17.03
N ALA A 36 -15.36 -1.27 -17.56
CA ALA A 36 -16.78 -1.52 -17.37
C ALA A 36 -17.05 -2.93 -17.91
N ASP A 37 -17.54 -3.84 -17.06
CA ASP A 37 -17.98 -5.16 -17.50
C ASP A 37 -18.88 -4.97 -18.72
N GLU A 38 -18.45 -5.42 -19.91
CA GLU A 38 -19.24 -5.34 -21.15
C GLU A 38 -20.49 -6.24 -21.11
N HIS A 39 -20.78 -6.86 -19.98
CA HIS A 39 -22.00 -7.62 -19.74
C HIS A 39 -22.91 -6.83 -18.80
N GLY A 40 -23.89 -6.13 -19.40
CA GLY A 40 -24.92 -5.33 -18.74
C GLY A 40 -25.89 -6.13 -17.87
N GLY A 41 -25.37 -6.72 -16.78
CA GLY A 41 -26.16 -7.27 -15.68
C GLY A 41 -26.18 -6.28 -14.51
N PHE A 42 -27.37 -5.88 -14.08
CA PHE A 42 -27.59 -5.07 -12.89
C PHE A 42 -26.78 -5.61 -11.69
N LYS A 43 -25.76 -4.87 -11.23
CA LYS A 43 -25.13 -5.14 -9.94
C LYS A 43 -26.09 -4.68 -8.85
N GLU A 44 -26.86 -5.64 -8.32
CA GLU A 44 -27.60 -5.49 -7.06
C GLU A 44 -26.68 -5.01 -5.94
N CYS A 45 -27.27 -4.28 -4.98
CA CYS A 45 -26.62 -3.67 -3.84
C CYS A 45 -26.07 -4.75 -2.86
N GLY A 46 -24.95 -5.37 -3.23
CA GLY A 46 -24.16 -6.27 -2.40
C GLY A 46 -22.92 -5.58 -1.82
N PRO A 47 -22.25 -6.18 -0.82
CA PRO A 47 -21.06 -5.61 -0.20
C PRO A 47 -20.01 -5.28 -1.27
N VAL A 48 -19.43 -4.08 -1.18
CA VAL A 48 -18.44 -3.55 -2.11
C VAL A 48 -17.34 -4.60 -2.34
N ALA A 49 -17.40 -5.29 -3.47
CA ALA A 49 -16.38 -6.26 -3.82
C ALA A 49 -15.05 -5.50 -3.97
N HIS A 50 -14.02 -5.89 -3.23
CA HIS A 50 -12.67 -5.40 -3.46
C HIS A 50 -12.25 -5.94 -4.84
N PRO A 51 -12.08 -5.05 -5.84
CA PRO A 51 -11.94 -5.48 -7.23
C PRO A 51 -10.56 -6.01 -7.57
N PHE A 52 -9.57 -5.71 -6.73
CA PHE A 52 -8.22 -6.25 -6.82
C PHE A 52 -8.00 -7.22 -5.65
N GLU A 53 -7.59 -8.45 -5.97
CA GLU A 53 -7.23 -9.44 -4.95
C GLU A 53 -5.95 -9.06 -4.21
N THR A 54 -5.04 -8.33 -4.87
CA THR A 54 -3.81 -7.81 -4.27
C THR A 54 -3.38 -6.51 -4.97
N LEU A 55 -3.04 -5.49 -4.18
CA LEU A 55 -2.33 -4.29 -4.62
C LEU A 55 -0.86 -4.40 -4.19
N TYR A 56 0.06 -4.12 -5.12
CA TYR A 56 1.49 -4.21 -4.85
C TYR A 56 2.08 -2.82 -4.59
N MET A 57 2.54 -2.58 -3.35
CA MET A 57 3.31 -1.38 -3.02
C MET A 57 4.80 -1.65 -3.25
N ILE A 58 5.34 -1.16 -4.37
CA ILE A 58 6.77 -1.22 -4.67
C ILE A 58 7.42 0.10 -4.23
N GLY A 59 8.46 0.04 -3.39
CA GLY A 59 9.15 1.23 -2.90
C GLY A 59 10.54 0.94 -2.35
N ASP A 60 11.28 1.98 -1.99
CA ASP A 60 12.67 1.90 -1.50
C ASP A 60 12.81 2.37 -0.06
N ASN A 61 11.73 2.83 0.58
CA ASN A 61 11.78 3.42 1.92
C ASN A 61 10.90 2.66 2.94
N PRO A 62 11.50 1.93 3.90
CA PRO A 62 10.77 1.15 4.89
C PRO A 62 9.85 1.98 5.79
N PHE A 63 10.26 3.19 6.16
CA PHE A 63 9.51 4.08 7.05
C PHE A 63 8.33 4.78 6.35
N VAL A 64 8.25 4.68 5.02
CA VAL A 64 7.30 5.43 4.20
C VAL A 64 6.42 4.47 3.40
N ASP A 65 7.04 3.62 2.58
CA ASP A 65 6.35 2.73 1.65
C ASP A 65 5.82 1.49 2.37
N VAL A 66 6.71 0.77 3.04
CA VAL A 66 6.39 -0.48 3.74
C VAL A 66 5.49 -0.20 4.93
N LYS A 67 5.88 0.79 5.76
CA LYS A 67 5.06 1.21 6.90
C LYS A 67 3.65 1.60 6.47
N GLY A 68 3.50 2.43 5.44
CA GLY A 68 2.19 2.88 4.99
C GLY A 68 1.31 1.75 4.43
N ALA A 69 1.88 0.83 3.64
CA ALA A 69 1.18 -0.36 3.17
C ALA A 69 0.66 -1.24 4.33
N ARG A 70 1.49 -1.42 5.37
CA ARG A 70 1.14 -2.21 6.56
C ARG A 70 0.11 -1.52 7.46
N GLU A 71 0.20 -0.21 7.63
CA GLU A 71 -0.74 0.54 8.48
C GLU A 71 -2.17 0.51 7.92
N VAL A 72 -2.33 0.49 6.60
CA VAL A 72 -3.65 0.32 5.96
C VAL A 72 -4.20 -1.08 6.25
N CYS A 73 -3.34 -2.10 6.20
CA CYS A 73 -3.73 -3.47 6.57
C CYS A 73 -4.18 -3.55 8.04
N HIS A 74 -3.56 -2.78 8.94
CA HIS A 74 -3.90 -2.77 10.37
C HIS A 74 -5.11 -1.87 10.70
N ALA A 75 -5.34 -0.79 9.95
CA ALA A 75 -6.49 0.11 10.15
C ALA A 75 -7.84 -0.56 9.82
N SER A 76 -7.83 -1.68 9.10
CA SER A 76 -9.00 -2.52 8.87
C SER A 76 -9.37 -3.42 10.05
N PHE A 77 -8.55 -3.48 11.10
CA PHE A 77 -8.78 -4.35 12.27
C PHE A 77 -9.98 -3.92 13.12
N PHE A 78 -10.36 -2.63 13.11
CA PHE A 78 -11.58 -2.16 13.79
C PHE A 78 -12.86 -2.36 12.94
N GLN A 79 -12.72 -2.49 11.61
CA GLN A 79 -13.81 -2.84 10.69
C GLN A 79 -14.10 -4.37 10.72
N LEU A 80 -13.11 -5.18 11.11
CA LEU A 80 -13.12 -6.65 11.07
C LEU A 80 -13.89 -7.34 12.21
N LEU A 81 -14.29 -6.63 13.27
CA LEU A 81 -15.15 -7.23 14.32
C LEU A 81 -16.63 -7.35 13.89
N TYR A 82 -17.05 -6.73 12.78
CA TYR A 82 -18.46 -6.73 12.34
C TYR A 82 -18.71 -7.44 11.00
N PHE A 83 -17.67 -7.80 10.23
CA PHE A 83 -17.82 -8.51 8.96
C PHE A 83 -16.80 -9.66 8.86
N SER A 84 -17.25 -10.88 9.12
CA SER A 84 -16.47 -12.11 9.01
C SER A 84 -15.93 -12.36 7.59
N ASN A 85 -14.64 -12.66 7.51
CA ASN A 85 -14.01 -13.64 6.61
C ASN A 85 -13.90 -13.38 5.09
N GLN A 86 -13.85 -12.14 4.59
CA GLN A 86 -13.60 -11.90 3.15
C GLN A 86 -12.72 -10.67 2.78
N ALA A 87 -12.21 -9.86 3.72
CA ALA A 87 -11.38 -8.70 3.35
C ALA A 87 -9.90 -9.10 3.30
N GLY A 88 -9.45 -9.57 2.13
CA GLY A 88 -8.05 -9.90 1.85
C GLY A 88 -7.09 -8.74 2.14
N GLN A 89 -5.83 -9.09 2.41
CA GLN A 89 -4.72 -8.16 2.60
C GLN A 89 -4.60 -7.25 1.35
N PRO A 90 -4.96 -5.95 1.41
CA PRO A 90 -5.01 -5.20 0.16
C PRO A 90 -3.62 -4.85 -0.35
N TRP A 91 -2.63 -4.66 0.51
CA TRP A 91 -1.31 -4.16 0.10
C TRP A 91 -0.19 -5.15 0.41
N PHE A 92 0.38 -5.77 -0.63
CA PHE A 92 1.60 -6.55 -0.59
C PHE A 92 2.80 -5.63 -0.84
N SER A 93 3.71 -5.55 0.12
CA SER A 93 4.86 -4.63 0.08
C SER A 93 6.11 -5.28 -0.51
N ILE A 94 6.69 -4.63 -1.52
CA ILE A 94 7.96 -5.03 -2.14
C ILE A 94 8.98 -3.91 -1.93
N LEU A 95 10.05 -4.20 -1.20
CA LEU A 95 11.13 -3.27 -0.90
C LEU A 95 12.29 -3.47 -1.88
N THR A 96 12.61 -2.42 -2.62
CA THR A 96 13.72 -2.38 -3.59
C THR A 96 14.99 -1.83 -2.96
N ARG A 97 16.15 -2.26 -3.45
CA ARG A 97 17.47 -1.76 -2.99
C ARG A 97 18.05 -0.64 -3.86
N THR A 98 17.24 -0.05 -4.73
CA THR A 98 17.68 0.98 -5.69
C THR A 98 17.77 2.39 -5.10
N GLY A 99 17.44 2.58 -3.81
CA GLY A 99 17.26 3.92 -3.23
C GLY A 99 17.68 4.06 -1.76
N VAL A 100 16.77 4.55 -0.93
CA VAL A 100 16.96 4.85 0.51
C VAL A 100 17.38 3.60 1.27
N PHE A 101 16.71 2.48 1.02
CA PHE A 101 17.06 1.20 1.59
C PHE A 101 18.19 0.53 0.82
N ARG A 102 19.21 0.08 1.55
CA ARG A 102 20.38 -0.64 1.02
C ARG A 102 20.77 -1.82 1.90
N GLY A 103 19.86 -2.29 2.75
CA GLY A 103 20.10 -3.43 3.63
C GLY A 103 20.23 -4.73 2.85
N GLU A 104 21.14 -5.60 3.28
CA GLU A 104 21.28 -6.93 2.68
C GLU A 104 20.04 -7.79 2.97
N HIS A 105 19.60 -7.79 4.23
CA HIS A 105 18.38 -8.45 4.67
C HIS A 105 17.23 -7.47 4.81
N ASN A 106 16.02 -7.98 5.01
CA ASN A 106 14.83 -7.16 5.22
C ASN A 106 15.00 -6.18 6.38
N HIS A 107 14.31 -5.04 6.31
CA HIS A 107 14.43 -4.00 7.33
C HIS A 107 13.93 -4.51 8.69
N ALA A 108 14.71 -4.29 9.76
CA ALA A 108 14.44 -4.90 11.06
C ALA A 108 13.13 -4.44 11.70
N GLU A 109 12.81 -3.14 11.61
CA GLU A 109 11.61 -2.56 12.25
C GLU A 109 10.37 -2.66 11.34
N PHE A 110 10.49 -2.26 10.08
CA PHE A 110 9.45 -2.36 9.05
C PHE A 110 9.82 -3.35 7.94
N PRO A 111 9.80 -4.67 8.20
CA PRO A 111 10.02 -5.65 7.15
C PRO A 111 8.90 -5.62 6.11
N ALA A 112 9.28 -5.71 4.84
CA ALA A 112 8.39 -5.88 3.69
C ALA A 112 8.04 -7.36 3.46
N ASP A 113 7.03 -7.63 2.63
CA ASP A 113 6.65 -9.01 2.27
C ASP A 113 7.68 -9.64 1.33
N LEU A 114 8.33 -8.83 0.49
CA LEU A 114 9.43 -9.23 -0.38
C LEU A 114 10.50 -8.13 -0.44
N VAL A 115 11.77 -8.51 -0.54
CA VAL A 115 12.87 -7.58 -0.78
C VAL A 115 13.61 -8.01 -2.04
N VAL A 116 13.74 -7.10 -3.00
CA VAL A 116 14.36 -7.34 -4.31
C VAL A 116 15.41 -6.28 -4.62
N ASP A 117 16.26 -6.55 -5.60
CA ASP A 117 17.35 -5.64 -5.93
C ASP A 117 16.87 -4.49 -6.81
N THR A 118 15.96 -4.76 -7.74
CA THR A 118 15.46 -3.77 -8.70
C THR A 118 13.93 -3.74 -8.80
N VAL A 119 13.41 -2.69 -9.44
CA VAL A 119 11.98 -2.62 -9.80
C VAL A 119 11.63 -3.68 -10.84
N GLU A 120 12.55 -4.02 -11.74
CA GLU A 120 12.36 -5.09 -12.73
C GLU A 120 12.09 -6.43 -12.02
N ASP A 121 12.92 -6.78 -11.03
CA ASP A 121 12.73 -8.01 -10.23
C ASP A 121 11.36 -8.03 -9.53
N ALA A 122 10.88 -6.88 -9.03
CA ALA A 122 9.56 -6.78 -8.41
C ALA A 122 8.44 -7.08 -9.41
N VAL A 123 8.50 -6.48 -10.60
CA VAL A 123 7.50 -6.69 -11.66
C VAL A 123 7.55 -8.13 -12.16
N ASP A 124 8.74 -8.67 -12.38
CA ASP A 124 8.94 -10.07 -12.78
C ASP A 124 8.33 -11.04 -11.77
N TYR A 125 8.55 -10.78 -10.47
CA TYR A 125 7.92 -11.55 -9.40
C TYR A 125 6.39 -11.48 -9.47
N ILE A 126 5.82 -10.28 -9.58
CA ILE A 126 4.36 -10.07 -9.63
C ILE A 126 3.77 -10.83 -10.81
N LEU A 127 4.29 -10.64 -12.02
CA LEU A 127 3.78 -11.30 -13.22
C LEU A 127 3.85 -12.82 -13.10
N ARG A 128 4.96 -13.37 -12.56
CA ARG A 128 5.09 -14.81 -12.34
C ARG A 128 4.11 -15.33 -11.28
N LYS A 129 3.89 -14.57 -10.21
CA LYS A 129 2.96 -14.94 -9.13
C LYS A 129 1.52 -14.95 -9.64
N GLU A 130 1.09 -13.86 -10.28
CA GLU A 130 -0.29 -13.70 -10.76
C GLU A 130 -0.60 -14.53 -12.01
N SER A 131 0.40 -14.88 -12.83
CA SER A 131 0.19 -15.82 -13.97
C SER A 131 -0.17 -17.25 -13.56
N ARG A 132 0.00 -17.59 -12.27
CA ARG A 132 -0.28 -18.91 -11.70
C ARG A 132 -1.56 -18.94 -10.85
N SER A 133 -2.17 -17.78 -10.62
CA SER A 133 -3.45 -17.61 -9.93
C SER A 133 -4.59 -17.82 -10.92
#